data_AF-A0A554V929-F1
#
_entry.id   AF-A0A554V929-F1
#
_cell.length_a   1.000
_cell.length_b   1.000
_cell.length_c   1.000
_cell.angle_alpha   90.00
_cell.angle_beta   90.00
_cell.angle_gamma   90.00
#
_symmetry.space_group_name_H-M   'P 1'
#
loop_
_entity.id
_entity.type
_entity.pdbx_description
1 polymer ?
#
loop_
_entity_poly.entity_id
_entity_poly.type
_entity_poly.pdbx_seq_one_letter_code
_entity_poly.pdbx_strand_id
1 'polypeptide(L)'
;MTQAGKDRRTTSSSPGSAAGHHRFGSTQHLATEAIAAYVDGELRLNAYLRAAQHLAVCPECAAEVEAQQQARCALRRAPEVSMPMSLLGTLRQIPLGEFGMCHNQGSDLPAQSKRWTLPWRK
;
A
#
# COMPACT_ATOMS: atom_id res chain seq x y z
N MET A 1 10.22 40.61 22.09
CA MET A 1 9.51 39.67 22.99
C MET A 1 8.29 39.19 22.20
N THR A 2 8.43 38.09 21.45
CA THR A 2 7.89 36.74 21.77
C THR A 2 6.35 36.71 21.79
N GLN A 3 5.60 35.78 21.17
CA GLN A 3 5.85 34.59 20.37
C GLN A 3 4.48 34.01 19.93
N ALA A 4 4.45 33.36 18.76
CA ALA A 4 3.73 32.13 18.37
C ALA A 4 2.22 31.90 18.53
N GLY A 5 1.74 31.11 17.55
CA GLY A 5 0.59 30.19 17.57
C GLY A 5 -0.20 30.35 16.25
N LYS A 6 0.02 29.61 15.16
CA LYS A 6 0.15 28.16 14.84
C LYS A 6 -1.15 27.35 14.99
N ASP A 7 -2.07 27.57 14.05
CA ASP A 7 -3.23 26.69 13.83
C ASP A 7 -3.23 26.22 12.36
N ARG A 8 -2.23 25.43 11.96
CA ARG A 8 -2.28 24.73 10.67
C ARG A 8 -3.21 23.52 10.82
N ARG A 9 -4.48 23.69 10.46
CA ARG A 9 -5.44 22.58 10.34
C ARG A 9 -5.03 21.71 9.13
N THR A 10 -4.33 20.63 9.43
CA THR A 10 -4.13 19.51 8.50
C THR A 10 -5.44 18.74 8.38
N THR A 11 -6.19 18.97 7.30
CA THR A 11 -7.25 18.04 6.90
C THR A 11 -6.58 16.84 6.25
N SER A 12 -6.44 15.77 7.01
CA SER A 12 -6.10 14.44 6.53
C SER A 12 -7.25 13.94 5.65
N SER A 13 -7.07 13.92 4.34
CA SER A 13 -7.97 13.23 3.43
C SER A 13 -7.43 11.82 3.19
N SER A 14 -8.10 10.84 3.78
CA SER A 14 -7.97 9.43 3.41
C SER A 14 -8.61 9.18 2.03
N PRO A 15 -8.06 8.28 1.20
CA PRO A 15 -8.85 7.61 0.19
C PRO A 15 -9.07 6.16 0.59
N GLY A 16 -10.33 5.85 0.90
CA GLY A 16 -10.84 4.48 0.88
C GLY A 16 -10.95 3.99 -0.57
N SER A 17 -10.66 2.70 -0.73
CA SER A 17 -10.64 1.98 -2.00
C SER A 17 -11.89 2.18 -2.86
N ALA A 18 -11.67 2.71 -4.06
CA ALA A 18 -12.44 2.39 -5.25
C ALA A 18 -11.49 2.47 -6.44
N ALA A 19 -11.20 1.33 -7.07
CA ALA A 19 -10.47 1.24 -8.33
C ALA A 19 -11.33 1.78 -9.49
N GLY A 20 -11.65 3.06 -9.43
CA GLY A 20 -12.09 3.81 -10.59
C GLY A 20 -10.85 4.15 -11.41
N HIS A 21 -10.87 3.82 -12.69
CA HIS A 21 -9.90 4.34 -13.65
C HIS A 21 -10.07 5.87 -13.68
N HIS A 22 -9.35 6.57 -12.81
CA HIS A 22 -9.27 8.02 -12.79
C HIS A 22 -8.70 8.41 -14.15
N ARG A 23 -9.60 8.85 -15.03
CA ARG A 23 -9.25 9.25 -16.37
C ARG A 23 -8.50 10.56 -16.24
N PHE A 24 -7.18 10.52 -16.46
CA PHE A 24 -6.35 11.72 -16.51
C PHE A 24 -6.91 12.66 -17.59
N GLY A 25 -7.48 13.79 -17.16
CA GLY A 25 -7.80 14.90 -18.06
C GLY A 25 -6.50 15.53 -18.54
N SER A 26 -6.38 15.78 -19.84
CA SER A 26 -5.11 16.16 -20.50
C SER A 26 -4.58 17.56 -20.14
N THR A 27 -5.07 18.20 -19.09
CA THR A 27 -4.72 19.56 -18.64
C THR A 27 -4.33 19.64 -17.16
N GLN A 28 -4.26 18.51 -16.45
CA GLN A 28 -3.88 18.45 -15.05
C GLN A 28 -2.69 17.50 -14.89
N HIS A 29 -1.78 17.84 -13.98
CA HIS A 29 -0.60 17.05 -13.63
C HIS A 29 -0.95 15.58 -13.37
N LEU A 30 0.04 14.69 -13.49
CA LEU A 30 -0.13 13.28 -13.10
C LEU A 30 -0.62 13.21 -11.64
N ALA A 31 -1.63 12.39 -11.39
CA ALA A 31 -2.08 12.12 -10.03
C ALA A 31 -0.98 11.38 -9.26
N THR A 32 -0.90 11.57 -7.94
CA THR A 32 0.17 11.00 -7.11
C THR A 32 0.25 9.47 -7.22
N GLU A 33 -0.90 8.79 -7.33
CA GLU A 33 -0.98 7.36 -7.57
C GLU A 33 -0.39 6.93 -8.92
N ALA A 34 -0.50 7.78 -9.94
CA ALA A 34 0.06 7.54 -11.27
C ALA A 34 1.58 7.65 -11.26
N ILE A 35 2.10 8.63 -10.52
CA ILE A 35 3.54 8.83 -10.33
C ILE A 35 4.12 7.62 -9.59
N ALA A 36 3.46 7.15 -8.53
CA ALA A 36 3.89 5.96 -7.79
C ALA A 36 3.91 4.71 -8.70
N ALA A 37 2.82 4.45 -9.41
CA ALA A 37 2.73 3.33 -10.33
C ALA A 37 3.74 3.42 -11.49
N TYR A 38 4.10 4.63 -11.94
CA TYR A 38 5.15 4.83 -12.94
C TYR A 38 6.53 4.47 -12.39
N VAL A 39 6.89 4.97 -11.19
CA VAL A 39 8.16 4.68 -10.53
C VAL A 39 8.32 3.20 -10.21
N ASP A 40 7.23 2.54 -9.80
CA ASP A 40 7.21 1.12 -9.47
C ASP A 40 7.11 0.21 -10.70
N GLY A 41 6.85 0.76 -11.89
CA GLY A 41 6.76 0.00 -13.14
C GLY A 41 5.47 -0.81 -13.26
N GLU A 42 4.43 -0.42 -12.52
CA GLU A 42 3.14 -1.12 -12.46
C GLU A 42 2.13 -0.62 -13.51
N LEU A 43 2.46 0.44 -14.24
CA LEU A 43 1.61 0.93 -15.32
C LEU A 43 1.62 -0.01 -16.54
N ARG A 44 0.43 -0.26 -17.09
CA ARG A 44 0.31 -0.89 -18.43
C ARG A 44 0.96 -0.01 -19.50
N LEU A 45 1.48 -0.64 -20.56
CA LEU A 45 2.26 0.02 -21.62
C LEU A 45 1.66 1.34 -22.14
N ASN A 46 0.36 1.37 -22.47
CA ASN A 46 -0.31 2.58 -22.96
C ASN A 46 -0.41 3.71 -21.91
N ALA A 47 -0.51 3.38 -20.62
CA ALA A 47 -0.47 4.37 -19.55
C ALA A 47 0.96 4.86 -19.31
N TYR A 48 1.94 3.95 -19.35
CA TYR A 48 3.35 4.27 -19.25
C TYR A 48 3.81 5.26 -20.34
N LEU A 49 3.46 5.01 -21.61
CA LEU A 49 3.84 5.91 -22.72
C LEU A 49 3.25 7.31 -22.55
N ARG A 50 1.98 7.42 -22.12
CA ARG A 50 1.35 8.71 -21.84
C ARG A 50 2.00 9.44 -20.68
N ALA A 51 2.33 8.73 -19.60
CA ALA A 51 3.05 9.29 -18.47
C ALA A 51 4.45 9.77 -18.89
N ALA A 52 5.22 8.94 -19.61
CA ALA A 52 6.54 9.29 -20.12
C ALA A 52 6.53 10.54 -21.01
N GLN A 53 5.55 10.63 -21.92
CA GLN A 53 5.40 11.82 -22.76
C GLN A 53 5.04 13.07 -21.96
N HIS A 54 4.23 12.94 -20.90
CA HIS A 54 3.93 14.04 -20.00
C HIS A 54 5.17 14.49 -19.19
N LEU A 55 5.96 13.55 -18.67
CA LEU A 55 7.18 13.84 -17.92
C LEU A 55 8.22 14.59 -18.78
N ALA A 56 8.25 14.32 -20.09
CA ALA A 56 9.14 15.03 -21.01
C ALA A 56 8.79 16.53 -21.18
N VAL A 57 7.56 16.93 -20.87
CA VAL A 57 7.08 18.32 -21.06
C VAL A 57 6.71 19.03 -19.75
N CYS A 58 6.59 18.30 -18.64
CA CYS A 58 6.18 18.84 -17.35
C CYS A 58 7.27 18.63 -16.27
N PRO A 59 8.05 19.67 -15.93
CA PRO A 59 9.15 19.56 -14.98
C PRO A 59 8.68 19.29 -13.54
N GLU A 60 7.48 19.74 -13.16
CA GLU A 60 6.92 19.49 -11.83
C GLU A 60 6.64 17.99 -11.61
N CYS A 61 6.03 17.33 -12.61
CA CYS A 61 5.80 15.90 -12.54
C CYS A 61 7.12 15.11 -12.57
N ALA A 62 8.13 15.59 -13.31
CA ALA A 62 9.46 14.98 -13.30
C ALA A 62 10.13 15.07 -11.91
N ALA A 63 10.04 16.22 -11.25
CA ALA A 63 10.55 16.41 -9.89
C ALA A 63 9.86 15.48 -8.87
N GLU A 64 8.54 15.28 -8.98
CA GLU A 64 7.81 14.34 -8.13
C GLU A 64 8.23 12.87 -8.36
N VAL A 65 8.49 12.48 -9.62
CA VAL A 65 9.04 11.15 -9.95
C VAL A 65 10.41 10.96 -9.30
N GLU A 66 11.30 11.95 -9.40
CA GLU A 66 12.62 11.91 -8.76
C GLU A 66 12.52 11.79 -7.23
N ALA A 67 11.61 12.55 -6.61
CA ALA A 67 11.37 12.50 -5.16
C ALA A 67 10.91 11.11 -4.71
N GLN A 68 9.95 10.49 -5.41
CA GLN A 68 9.51 9.13 -5.12
C GLN A 68 10.62 8.09 -5.37
N GLN A 69 11.42 8.26 -6.42
CA GLN A 69 12.51 7.33 -6.72
C GLN A 69 13.62 7.40 -5.68
N GLN A 70 13.92 8.60 -5.16
CA GLN A 70 14.82 8.78 -4.03
C GLN A 70 14.27 8.12 -2.76
N ALA A 71 12.97 8.27 -2.47
CA ALA A 71 12.32 7.60 -1.34
C ALA A 71 12.42 6.07 -1.46
N ARG A 72 12.13 5.50 -2.64
CA ARG A 72 12.28 4.07 -2.91
C ARG A 72 13.72 3.59 -2.74
N CYS A 73 14.69 4.35 -3.23
CA CYS A 73 16.11 4.03 -3.04
C CYS A 73 16.49 4.05 -1.55
N ALA A 74 16.00 5.01 -0.78
CA ALA A 74 16.24 5.06 0.66
C ALA A 74 15.65 3.84 1.39
N LEU A 75 14.42 3.45 1.07
CA LEU A 75 13.78 2.25 1.63
C LEU A 75 14.54 0.97 1.27
N ARG A 76 15.02 0.84 0.03
CA ARG A 76 15.80 -0.33 -0.41
C ARG A 76 17.19 -0.41 0.23
N ARG A 77 17.76 0.71 0.64
CA ARG A 77 19.04 0.76 1.38
C ARG A 77 18.87 0.59 2.89
N ALA A 78 17.64 0.65 3.40
CA ALA A 78 17.38 0.39 4.81
C ALA A 78 17.74 -1.08 5.14
N PRO A 79 18.15 -1.35 6.39
CA PRO A 79 18.47 -2.71 6.82
C PRO A 79 17.26 -3.64 6.63
N GLU A 80 17.56 -4.89 6.28
CA GLU A 80 16.53 -5.91 6.09
C GLU A 80 15.72 -6.09 7.37
N VAL A 81 14.40 -6.09 7.23
CA VAL A 81 13.50 -6.32 8.36
C VAL A 81 13.56 -7.81 8.71
N SER A 82 14.30 -8.14 9.76
CA SER A 82 14.37 -9.50 10.28
C SER A 82 13.08 -9.88 11.03
N MET A 83 12.60 -11.10 10.82
CA MET A 83 11.44 -11.60 11.54
C MET A 83 11.80 -11.90 13.01
N PRO A 84 11.06 -11.35 14.00
CA PRO A 84 11.30 -11.68 15.39
C PRO A 84 11.07 -13.18 15.66
N MET A 85 11.96 -13.81 16.42
CA MET A 85 11.89 -15.24 16.74
C MET A 85 10.58 -15.64 17.44
N SER A 86 10.00 -14.74 18.23
CA SER A 86 8.69 -14.92 18.86
C SER A 86 7.58 -15.08 17.83
N LEU A 87 7.56 -14.26 16.78
CA LEU A 87 6.60 -14.35 15.69
C LEU A 87 6.77 -15.65 14.89
N LEU A 88 8.01 -16.06 14.59
CA LEU A 88 8.28 -17.37 13.98
C LEU A 88 7.72 -18.51 14.82
N GLY A 89 7.91 -18.46 16.14
CA GLY A 89 7.38 -19.45 17.07
C GLY A 89 5.86 -19.55 17.00
N THR A 90 5.15 -18.42 16.91
CA THR A 90 3.69 -18.40 16.75
C THR A 90 3.25 -18.86 15.37
N LEU A 91 3.90 -18.43 14.29
CA LEU A 91 3.56 -18.83 12.91
C LEU A 91 3.69 -20.34 12.71
N ARG A 92 4.69 -20.99 13.35
CA ARG A 92 4.85 -22.45 13.33
C ARG A 92 3.71 -23.22 14.00
N GLN A 93 2.92 -22.56 14.84
CA GLN A 93 1.78 -23.18 15.52
C GLN A 93 0.47 -23.00 14.76
N ILE A 94 0.47 -22.28 13.62
CA ILE A 94 -0.71 -22.19 12.76
C ILE A 94 -0.99 -23.60 12.23
N PRO A 95 -2.14 -24.22 12.58
CA PRO A 95 -2.50 -25.49 12.00
C PRO A 95 -2.66 -25.28 10.50
N LEU A 96 -1.88 -26.00 9.70
CA LEU A 96 -2.16 -26.17 8.28
C LEU A 96 -3.35 -27.11 8.18
N GLY A 97 -4.52 -26.60 8.59
CA GLY A 97 -5.77 -27.34 8.56
C GLY A 97 -5.95 -27.91 7.17
N GLU A 98 -6.30 -29.19 7.14
CA GLU A 98 -6.56 -29.98 5.95
C GLU A 98 -7.50 -29.22 5.01
N PHE A 99 -6.93 -28.48 4.06
CA PHE A 99 -7.68 -27.81 2.98
C PHE A 99 -8.09 -28.85 1.93
N GLY A 100 -8.71 -29.93 2.37
CA GLY A 100 -9.16 -31.03 1.55
C GLY A 100 -10.36 -31.67 2.21
N MET A 101 -11.56 -31.29 1.77
CA MET A 101 -12.58 -32.20 1.25
C MET A 101 -13.97 -31.55 1.36
N CYS A 102 -14.54 -31.23 0.20
CA CYS A 102 -15.97 -31.19 0.02
C CYS A 102 -16.53 -32.61 0.23
N HIS A 103 -16.97 -32.97 1.43
CA HIS A 103 -17.80 -34.17 1.63
C HIS A 103 -18.90 -33.93 2.66
N ASN A 104 -20.12 -34.14 2.18
CA ASN A 104 -21.36 -34.25 2.93
C ASN A 104 -21.26 -35.40 3.96
N GLN A 105 -21.49 -35.12 5.25
CA GLN A 105 -22.49 -35.77 6.14
C GLN A 105 -22.20 -35.48 7.62
N GLY A 106 -23.27 -35.19 8.36
CA GLY A 106 -23.23 -34.62 9.70
C GLY A 106 -22.69 -35.52 10.80
N SER A 107 -22.18 -34.88 11.85
CA SER A 107 -22.35 -35.27 13.25
C SER A 107 -21.75 -34.19 14.15
N ASP A 108 -22.51 -33.83 15.17
CA ASP A 108 -22.24 -32.83 16.18
C ASP A 108 -20.87 -33.02 16.85
N LEU A 109 -19.94 -32.10 16.56
CA LEU A 109 -18.76 -31.84 17.39
C LEU A 109 -18.70 -30.34 17.69
N PRO A 110 -18.44 -29.95 18.96
CA PRO A 110 -18.52 -28.55 19.35
C PRO A 110 -17.42 -27.76 18.64
N ALA A 111 -17.87 -26.88 17.75
CA ALA A 111 -17.08 -25.94 17.00
C ALA A 111 -16.36 -24.97 17.95
N GLN A 112 -15.23 -25.38 18.50
CA GLN A 112 -14.29 -24.48 19.16
C GLN A 112 -13.42 -23.78 18.11
N SER A 113 -14.10 -23.06 17.21
CA SER A 113 -13.49 -22.00 16.44
C SER A 113 -13.14 -20.90 17.44
N LYS A 114 -11.91 -20.92 17.95
CA LYS A 114 -11.33 -19.78 18.66
C LYS A 114 -11.07 -18.70 17.61
N ARG A 115 -12.17 -18.05 17.24
CA ARG A 115 -12.33 -16.92 16.36
C ARG A 115 -11.42 -15.82 16.88
N TRP A 116 -10.34 -15.59 16.16
CA TRP A 116 -9.42 -14.45 16.24
C TRP A 116 -9.92 -13.32 17.15
N THR A 117 -9.65 -13.45 18.43
CA THR A 117 -9.89 -12.40 19.43
C THR A 117 -8.53 -11.82 19.77
N LEU A 118 -7.95 -11.13 18.79
CA LEU A 118 -6.80 -10.25 19.02
C LEU A 118 -7.18 -8.83 18.55
N PRO A 119 -7.22 -7.86 19.48
CA PRO A 119 -7.55 -6.47 19.20
C PRO A 119 -6.30 -5.79 18.63
N TRP A 120 -6.26 -5.64 17.31
CA TRP A 120 -5.19 -4.90 16.65
C TRP A 120 -5.29 -3.41 17.02
N ARG A 121 -4.21 -2.88 17.62
CA ARG A 121 -3.96 -1.51 18.15
C ARG A 121 -4.23 -1.28 19.65
N LYS A 122 -3.14 -1.18 20.40
CA LYS A 122 -2.90 0.00 21.24
C LYS A 122 -1.51 0.54 20.91
#